data_AF-A0A7W0J3Q5-F1
#
_entry.id   AF-A0A7W0J3Q5-F1
#
_cell.length_a   1.000
_cell.length_b   1.000
_cell.length_c   1.000
_cell.angle_alpha   90.00
_cell.angle_beta   90.00
_cell.angle_gamma   90.00
#
_symmetry.space_group_name_H-M   'P 1'
#
loop_
_entity.id
_entity.type
_entity.pdbx_description
1 polymer ?
#
loop_
_entity_poly.entity_id
_entity_poly.type
_entity_poly.pdbx_seq_one_letter_code
_entity_poly.pdbx_strand_id
1 'polypeptide(L)' 'MKNSSRLLIEELRERLKKAVTENAADGMLFSGGLDTAILAYLNPGLPAVNVRLENYGEDIDYAKILAEKLKLKLVCR' A
#
# COMPACT_ATOMS: atom_id res chain seq x y z
N MET A 1 -19.03 14.49 19.45
CA MET A 1 -18.64 13.25 18.74
C MET A 1 -17.45 13.38 17.78
N LYS A 2 -17.18 14.53 17.12
CA LYS A 2 -16.09 14.68 16.13
C LYS A 2 -14.65 14.41 16.66
N ASN A 3 -14.39 14.62 17.96
CA ASN A 3 -13.04 14.46 18.52
C ASN A 3 -12.59 13.00 18.70
N SER A 4 -13.51 12.08 18.98
CA SER A 4 -13.15 10.67 19.27
C SER A 4 -12.64 9.94 18.03
N SER A 5 -13.31 10.13 16.88
CA SER A 5 -12.90 9.52 15.61
C SER A 5 -11.53 10.01 15.14
N ARG A 6 -11.18 11.28 15.39
CA ARG A 6 -9.87 11.81 15.04
C ARG A 6 -8.76 11.18 15.86
N LEU A 7 -8.96 11.04 17.18
CA LEU A 7 -7.99 10.38 18.06
C LEU A 7 -7.76 8.93 17.64
N LEU A 8 -8.83 8.21 17.30
CA LEU A 8 -8.73 6.84 16.81
C LEU A 8 -7.93 6.74 15.49
N ILE A 9 -8.15 7.66 14.55
CA ILE A 9 -7.42 7.67 13.27
C ILE A 9 -5.93 7.91 13.49
N GLU A 10 -5.56 8.84 14.38
CA GLU A 10 -4.15 9.07 14.69
C GLU A 10 -3.52 7.87 15.40
N GLU A 11 -4.23 7.24 16.34
CA GLU A 11 -3.73 6.03 17.00
C GLU A 11 -3.52 4.87 16.02
N LEU A 12 -4.48 4.64 15.10
CA LEU A 12 -4.36 3.63 14.05
C LEU A 12 -3.15 3.91 13.14
N ARG A 13 -2.95 5.17 12.75
CA ARG A 13 -1.82 5.60 11.92
C ARG A 13 -0.48 5.30 12.60
N GLU A 14 -0.34 5.65 13.88
CA GLU A 14 0.90 5.44 14.63
C GLU A 14 1.18 3.95 14.87
N ARG A 15 0.16 3.17 15.22
CA ARG A 15 0.30 1.71 15.37
C ARG A 15 0.71 1.04 14.06
N LEU A 16 0.13 1.47 12.93
CA LEU A 16 0.46 0.89 11.62
C LEU A 16 1.87 1.26 11.18
N LYS A 17 2.29 2.53 11.34
CA LYS A 17 3.68 2.96 11.09
C LYS A 17 4.67 2.12 11.89
N LYS A 18 4.39 1.91 13.18
CA LYS A 18 5.22 1.10 14.06
C LYS A 18 5.31 -0.34 13.55
N ALA A 19 4.18 -0.97 13.26
CA ALA A 19 4.15 -2.34 12.76
C ALA A 19 4.93 -2.52 11.45
N VAL A 20 4.79 -1.59 10.50
CA VAL A 20 5.55 -1.63 9.23
C VAL A 20 7.05 -1.44 9.46
N THR A 21 7.44 -0.56 10.38
CA THR A 21 8.86 -0.30 10.69
C THR A 21 9.51 -1.48 11.40
N GLU A 22 8.80 -2.12 12.34
CA GLU A 22 9.29 -3.28 13.09
C GLU A 22 9.34 -4.56 12.25
N ASN A 23 8.56 -4.63 11.16
CA ASN A 23 8.47 -5.78 10.27
C ASN A 23 8.92 -5.39 8.86
N ALA A 24 10.18 -4.95 8.74
CA ALA A 24 10.77 -4.63 7.44
C ALA A 24 10.73 -5.86 6.51
N ALA A 25 10.31 -5.63 5.27
CA ALA A 25 10.26 -6.63 4.22
C ALA A 25 11.15 -6.20 3.05
N ASP A 26 11.61 -7.15 2.25
CA ASP A 26 12.40 -6.88 1.03
C ASP A 26 11.52 -6.54 -0.18
N GLY A 27 10.22 -6.82 -0.09
CA GLY A 27 9.23 -6.50 -1.11
C GLY A 27 7.80 -6.68 -0.61
N MET A 28 6.83 -6.26 -1.41
CA MET A 28 5.41 -6.40 -1.10
C MET A 28 4.58 -6.92 -2.27
N LEU A 29 3.50 -7.62 -1.94
CA LEU A 29 2.40 -7.83 -2.88
C LEU A 29 1.53 -6.57 -2.91
N PHE A 30 1.31 -6.03 -4.10
CA PHE A 30 0.61 -4.77 -4.31
C PHE A 30 -0.52 -4.96 -5.30
N SER A 31 -1.75 -5.13 -4.77
CA SER A 31 -2.95 -5.25 -5.60
C SER A 31 -3.42 -3.91 -6.16
N GLY A 32 -3.07 -2.79 -5.51
CA GLY A 32 -3.63 -1.46 -5.80
C GLY A 32 -4.86 -1.12 -4.97
N GLY A 33 -5.36 -2.05 -4.15
CA GLY A 33 -6.41 -1.81 -3.18
C GLY A 33 -5.93 -0.95 -2.00
N LEU A 34 -6.89 -0.37 -1.26
CA LEU A 34 -6.64 0.59 -0.17
C LEU A 34 -5.61 0.09 0.85
N ASP A 35 -5.71 -1.16 1.28
CA ASP A 35 -4.83 -1.71 2.32
C ASP A 35 -3.37 -1.71 1.84
N THR A 36 -3.12 -2.27 0.65
CA THR A 36 -1.78 -2.27 0.05
C THR A 36 -1.31 -0.87 -0.34
N ALA A 37 -2.21 0.06 -0.64
CA ALA A 37 -1.90 1.47 -0.90
C ALA A 37 -1.37 2.17 0.35
N ILE A 38 -1.99 1.92 1.51
CA ILE A 38 -1.55 2.48 2.79
C ILE A 38 -0.17 1.93 3.14
N LEU A 39 0.04 0.62 3.01
CA LEU A 39 1.34 -0.01 3.28
C LEU A 39 2.44 0.52 2.33
N ALA A 40 2.14 0.64 1.04
CA ALA A 40 3.06 1.21 0.06
C ALA A 40 3.42 2.67 0.36
N TYR A 41 2.46 3.47 0.84
CA TYR A 41 2.72 4.85 1.26
C TYR A 41 3.63 4.92 2.49
N LEU A 42 3.48 3.99 3.43
CA LEU A 42 4.29 3.94 4.65
C LEU A 42 5.71 3.40 4.41
N ASN A 43 5.94 2.64 3.33
CA ASN A 43 7.25 2.09 2.98
C ASN A 43 7.68 2.49 1.56
N PRO A 44 8.03 3.77 1.34
CA PRO A 44 8.38 4.27 0.02
C PRO A 44 9.64 3.60 -0.52
N GLY A 45 9.63 3.25 -1.80
CA GLY A 45 10.77 2.65 -2.49
C GLY A 45 10.90 1.13 -2.34
N LEU A 46 10.03 0.49 -1.55
CA LEU A 46 9.95 -0.97 -1.45
C LEU A 46 9.58 -1.57 -2.83
N PRO A 47 10.30 -2.60 -3.32
CA PRO A 47 9.89 -3.34 -4.50
C PRO A 47 8.50 -3.94 -4.33
N ALA A 48 7.65 -3.78 -5.34
CA ALA A 48 6.27 -4.24 -5.30
C ALA A 48 5.99 -5.20 -6.46
N VAL A 49 5.17 -6.21 -6.20
CA VAL A 49 4.70 -7.17 -7.22
C VAL A 49 3.19 -7.14 -7.26
N ASN A 50 2.63 -6.83 -8.42
CA ASN A 50 1.22 -7.06 -8.71
C ASN A 50 1.10 -8.39 -9.47
N VAL A 51 0.18 -9.24 -9.02
CA VAL A 51 -0.10 -10.54 -9.65
C VAL A 51 -1.53 -10.53 -10.14
N ARG A 52 -1.74 -10.94 -11.39
CA ARG A 52 -3.06 -11.06 -11.99
C ARG A 52 -3.23 -12.39 -12.72
N LEU A 53 -4.49 -12.79 -12.86
CA LEU A 53 -4.84 -13.89 -13.76
C LEU A 53 -4.92 -13.38 -15.19
N GLU A 54 -4.46 -14.19 -16.14
CA GLU A 54 -4.53 -13.87 -17.57
C GLU A 54 -5.99 -13.61 -17.98
N ASN A 55 -6.23 -12.50 -18.68
CA ASN A 55 -7.56 -11.99 -19.06
C ASN A 55 -8.45 -11.46 -17.91
N TYR A 56 -7.89 -11.28 -16.69
CA TYR A 56 -8.56 -10.64 -15.56
C TYR A 56 -7.71 -9.50 -14.99
N GLY A 57 -8.30 -8.63 -14.16
CA GLY A 57 -7.60 -7.49 -13.55
C GLY A 57 -7.58 -6.24 -14.43
N GLU A 58 -8.77 -5.79 -14.84
CA GLU A 58 -8.98 -4.52 -15.56
C GLU A 58 -8.56 -3.30 -14.72
N ASP A 59 -8.41 -3.48 -13.41
CA ASP A 59 -8.01 -2.47 -12.44
C ASP A 59 -6.49 -2.25 -12.33
N ILE A 60 -5.69 -3.00 -13.09
CA ILE A 60 -4.22 -2.89 -13.08
C ILE A 60 -3.73 -1.47 -13.41
N ASP A 61 -4.46 -0.73 -14.24
CA ASP A 61 -4.07 0.63 -14.60
C ASP A 61 -4.21 1.59 -13.42
N TYR A 62 -5.18 1.38 -12.52
CA TYR A 62 -5.27 2.13 -11.27
C TYR A 62 -4.11 1.79 -10.33
N ALA A 63 -3.74 0.51 -10.24
CA ALA A 63 -2.58 0.09 -9.46
C ALA A 63 -1.29 0.74 -10.00
N LYS A 64 -1.10 0.79 -11.33
CA LYS A 64 0.04 1.47 -11.96
C LYS A 64 0.06 2.97 -11.70
N ILE A 65 -1.06 3.67 -11.85
CA ILE A 65 -1.18 5.11 -11.56
C ILE A 65 -0.80 5.39 -10.10
N LEU A 66 -1.27 4.55 -9.18
CA LEU A 66 -0.95 4.70 -7.77
C LEU A 66 0.54 4.41 -7.50
N ALA A 67 1.10 3.37 -8.11
CA ALA A 67 2.53 3.07 -8.01
C ALA A 67 3.40 4.22 -8.52
N GLU A 68 3.02 4.88 -9.62
CA GLU A 68 3.69 6.10 -10.10
C GLU A 68 3.61 7.24 -9.08
N LYS A 69 2.42 7.53 -8.55
CA LYS A 69 2.23 8.59 -7.55
C LYS A 69 3.04 8.35 -6.28
N LEU A 70 3.16 7.08 -5.87
CA LEU A 70 3.92 6.66 -4.69
C LEU A 70 5.40 6.38 -5.00
N LYS A 71 5.83 6.51 -6.26
CA LYS A 71 7.20 6.21 -6.74
C LYS A 71 7.66 4.78 -6.38
N LEU A 72 6.76 3.82 -6.45
CA LEU A 72 7.04 2.41 -6.20
C LEU A 72 7.75 1.77 -7.40
N LYS A 73 8.66 0.83 -7.12
CA LYS A 73 9.23 -0.06 -8.14
C LYS A 73 8.30 -1.25 -8.35
N LEU A 74 7.24 -1.07 -9.13
CA LEU A 74 6.22 -2.09 -9.37
C LEU A 74 6.59 -3.00 -10.55
N VAL A 75 6.56 -4.31 -10.31
CA VAL A 75 6.60 -5.35 -11.34
C VAL A 75 5.21 -5.97 -11.46
N CYS A 76 4.69 -6.06 -12.69
CA CYS A 76 3.42 -6.73 -12.97
C CYS A 76 3.68 -8.14 -13.52
N ARG A 77 3.00 -9.16 -12.96
CA ARG A 77 3.12 -10.56 -13.34
C ARG A 77 1.77 -11.18 -13.61
#